data_AF-A0AAN8ZEY7-F1
#
_entry.id   AF-A0AAN8ZEY7-F1
#
_cell.length_a   1.000
_cell.length_b   1.000
_cell.length_c   1.000
_cell.angle_alpha   90.00
_cell.angle_beta   90.00
_cell.angle_gamma   90.00
#
_symmetry.space_group_name_H-M   'P 1'
#
loop_
_entity.id
_entity.type
_entity.pdbx_description
1 polymer ?
#
loop_
_entity_poly.entity_id
_entity_poly.type
_entity_poly.pdbx_seq_one_letter_code
_entity_poly.pdbx_strand_id
1 'polypeptide(L)'
;MGPKKHEDLELAYGAGHINPGYNSTTLRSVTGDNSSCNNTELGRAWDLDYPSFSLAVEDGKPIIGVFTRTVTNVGSANSTYTAYITTPAMCTVEVEPSTLSFSTIGGREPSK
;
A
#
# COMPACT_ATOMS: atom_id res chain seq x y z
N MET A 1 -2.74 -4.79 -34.95
CA MET A 1 -3.65 -4.55 -33.81
C MET A 1 -2.83 -4.81 -32.55
N GLY A 2 -2.22 -3.76 -31.98
CA GLY A 2 -1.24 -3.91 -30.90
C GLY A 2 -1.91 -4.18 -29.53
N PRO A 3 -1.17 -4.75 -28.57
CA PRO A 3 -1.65 -4.83 -27.20
C PRO A 3 -1.70 -3.40 -26.63
N LYS A 4 -2.91 -2.94 -26.31
CA LYS A 4 -3.10 -1.72 -25.53
C LYS A 4 -2.60 -2.01 -24.12
N LYS A 5 -1.44 -1.45 -23.75
CA LYS A 5 -1.09 -1.25 -22.34
C LYS A 5 -2.13 -0.30 -21.77
N HIS A 6 -2.85 -0.75 -20.75
CA HIS A 6 -3.75 0.14 -20.01
C HIS A 6 -2.88 1.08 -19.18
N GLU A 7 -3.06 2.38 -19.41
CA GLU A 7 -2.40 3.47 -18.68
C GLU A 7 -3.23 3.80 -17.43
N ASP A 8 -3.03 3.02 -16.39
CA ASP A 8 -3.29 3.43 -15.01
C ASP A 8 -1.99 3.30 -14.23
N LEU A 9 -1.08 4.22 -14.54
CA LEU A 9 -0.01 4.59 -13.61
C LEU A 9 -0.70 5.30 -12.43
N GLU A 10 -1.17 4.54 -11.45
CA GLU A 10 -1.51 5.10 -10.14
C GLU A 10 -0.24 5.72 -9.55
N LEU A 11 -0.10 7.03 -9.72
CA LEU A 11 0.90 7.84 -9.03
C LEU A 11 0.41 7.99 -7.58
N ALA A 12 0.81 7.07 -6.71
CA ALA A 12 0.72 7.27 -5.27
C ALA A 12 1.66 8.43 -4.88
N TYR A 13 1.14 9.65 -4.86
CA TYR A 13 1.84 10.82 -4.35
C TYR A 13 1.71 10.82 -2.82
N GLY A 14 2.71 10.27 -2.13
CA GLY A 14 2.81 10.33 -0.68
C GLY A 14 3.42 9.08 -0.07
N ALA A 15 4.58 9.24 0.55
CA ALA A 15 5.51 8.23 1.08
C ALA A 15 6.45 7.62 0.01
N GLY A 16 7.75 7.84 0.22
CA GLY A 16 8.81 7.57 -0.75
C GLY A 16 9.16 6.10 -0.90
N HIS A 17 8.33 5.34 -1.62
CA HIS A 17 8.73 4.08 -2.23
C HIS A 17 9.11 4.34 -3.69
N ILE A 18 10.39 4.19 -4.00
CA ILE A 18 10.90 4.31 -5.36
C ILE A 18 10.86 2.93 -5.99
N ASN A 19 10.06 2.80 -7.05
CA ASN A 19 10.03 1.57 -7.83
C ASN A 19 11.41 1.40 -8.52
N PRO A 20 12.14 0.30 -8.26
CA PRO A 20 13.47 0.04 -8.82
C PRO A 20 13.48 -0.13 -10.35
N GLY A 21 12.32 -0.19 -11.00
CA GLY A 21 12.20 -0.15 -12.46
C GLY A 21 12.56 1.21 -13.08
N TYR A 22 12.69 2.28 -12.28
CA TYR A 22 13.12 3.59 -12.77
C TYR A 22 14.64 3.69 -12.82
N ASN A 23 15.19 3.87 -14.02
CA ASN A 23 16.59 4.23 -14.19
C ASN A 23 16.85 5.63 -13.59
N SER A 24 18.09 5.88 -13.16
CA SER A 24 18.50 7.16 -12.57
C SER A 24 18.18 8.36 -13.46
N THR A 25 18.19 8.23 -14.78
CA THR A 25 17.77 9.32 -15.68
C THR A 25 16.30 9.69 -15.47
N THR A 26 15.39 8.72 -15.45
CA THR A 26 13.96 8.96 -15.25
C THR A 26 13.68 9.47 -13.84
N LEU A 27 14.38 8.93 -12.83
CA LEU A 27 14.27 9.41 -11.46
C LEU A 27 14.62 10.90 -11.36
N ARG A 28 15.75 11.30 -11.93
CA ARG A 28 16.21 12.70 -11.93
C ARG A 28 15.27 13.64 -12.69
N SER A 29 14.59 13.16 -13.72
CA SER A 29 13.55 13.95 -14.40
C SER A 29 12.36 14.26 -13.50
N VAL A 30 12.05 13.39 -12.53
CA VAL A 30 10.94 13.58 -11.58
C VAL A 30 11.41 14.38 -10.35
N THR A 31 12.58 14.06 -9.80
CA THR A 31 13.07 14.69 -8.57
C THR A 31 13.74 16.05 -8.80
N GLY A 32 14.22 16.33 -10.02
CA GLY A 32 14.87 17.58 -10.39
C GLY A 32 16.28 17.76 -9.83
N ASP A 33 16.80 16.78 -9.10
CA ASP A 33 18.12 16.78 -8.46
C ASP A 33 18.95 15.55 -8.88
N ASN A 34 20.19 15.44 -8.41
CA ASN A 34 21.11 14.36 -8.79
C ASN A 34 20.92 13.06 -7.96
N SER A 35 19.70 12.81 -7.48
CA SER A 35 19.37 11.66 -6.65
C SER A 35 19.61 10.33 -7.37
N SER A 36 20.02 9.31 -6.61
CA SER A 36 20.22 7.93 -7.08
C SER A 36 19.86 6.91 -6.00
N CYS A 37 19.13 5.87 -6.38
CA CYS A 37 18.75 4.77 -5.49
C CYS A 37 19.66 3.56 -5.73
N ASN A 38 20.80 3.52 -5.04
CA ASN A 38 21.79 2.44 -5.18
C ASN A 38 21.59 1.29 -4.19
N ASN A 39 20.78 1.47 -3.15
CA ASN A 39 20.64 0.52 -2.05
C ASN A 39 19.21 0.50 -1.48
N THR A 40 18.25 0.15 -2.34
CA THR A 40 16.84 0.06 -1.94
C THR A 40 16.40 -1.38 -2.06
N GLU A 41 16.00 -2.00 -0.94
CA GLU A 41 15.31 -3.28 -0.99
C GLU A 41 14.02 -3.13 -1.79
N LEU A 42 13.75 -4.09 -2.67
CA LEU A 42 12.58 -4.04 -3.55
C LEU A 42 11.32 -4.30 -2.70
N GLY A 43 10.70 -3.23 -2.20
CA GLY A 43 9.38 -3.28 -1.58
C GLY A 43 8.28 -3.44 -2.63
N ARG A 44 7.17 -4.09 -2.27
CA ARG A 44 6.00 -4.11 -3.16
C ARG A 44 5.33 -2.73 -3.07
N ALA A 45 4.80 -2.24 -4.19
CA ALA A 45 4.15 -0.93 -4.22
C ALA A 45 3.06 -0.79 -3.16
N TRP A 46 2.34 -1.88 -2.90
CA TRP A 46 1.28 -1.95 -1.91
C TRP A 46 1.75 -2.08 -0.46
N ASP A 47 3.05 -2.19 -0.17
CA ASP A 47 3.59 -2.16 1.20
C ASP A 47 3.67 -0.73 1.77
N LEU A 48 3.32 0.27 0.97
CA LEU A 48 3.26 1.67 1.37
C LEU A 48 2.22 1.87 2.48
N ASP A 49 2.61 2.50 3.60
CA ASP A 49 1.68 2.79 4.71
C ASP A 49 0.72 3.93 4.35
N TYR A 50 -0.23 3.61 3.48
CA TYR A 50 -1.17 4.53 2.89
C TYR A 50 -2.61 4.14 3.30
N PRO A 51 -3.51 5.12 3.55
CA PRO A 51 -4.87 4.87 4.01
C PRO A 51 -5.82 4.31 2.93
N SER A 52 -5.27 3.76 1.85
CA SER A 52 -6.00 3.02 0.82
C SER A 52 -5.22 1.79 0.36
N PHE A 53 -5.95 0.86 -0.25
CA PHE A 53 -5.41 -0.37 -0.82
C PHE A 53 -5.70 -0.38 -2.32
N SER A 54 -4.65 -0.60 -3.12
CA SER A 54 -4.74 -0.74 -4.57
C SER A 54 -3.99 -1.97 -5.04
N LEU A 55 -4.57 -2.71 -5.98
CA LEU A 55 -3.97 -3.90 -6.59
C LEU A 55 -4.17 -3.83 -8.10
N ALA A 56 -3.06 -3.83 -8.84
CA ALA A 56 -3.11 -4.05 -10.28
C ALA A 56 -3.44 -5.52 -10.56
N VAL A 57 -4.45 -5.76 -11.39
CA VAL A 57 -4.95 -7.09 -11.73
C VAL A 57 -4.93 -7.31 -13.24
N GLU A 58 -4.74 -8.55 -13.67
CA GLU A 58 -4.81 -8.94 -15.07
C GLU A 58 -6.08 -9.76 -15.33
N ASP A 59 -6.78 -9.44 -16.41
CA ASP A 59 -8.03 -10.11 -16.76
C ASP A 59 -7.83 -11.61 -16.99
N GLY A 60 -8.78 -12.42 -16.50
CA GLY A 60 -8.74 -13.88 -16.58
C GLY A 60 -7.74 -14.56 -15.63
N LYS A 61 -7.00 -13.83 -14.77
CA LYS A 61 -6.11 -14.40 -13.76
C LYS A 61 -6.71 -14.32 -12.35
N PRO A 62 -6.35 -15.26 -11.45
CA PRO A 62 -6.72 -15.16 -10.03
C PRO A 62 -6.20 -13.86 -9.41
N ILE A 63 -7.06 -13.18 -8.66
CA ILE A 63 -6.73 -11.94 -7.94
C ILE A 63 -6.42 -12.31 -6.48
N ILE A 64 -5.17 -12.14 -6.07
CA ILE A 64 -4.73 -12.38 -4.69
C ILE A 64 -3.80 -11.25 -4.27
N GLY A 65 -4.17 -10.53 -3.22
CA GLY A 65 -3.36 -9.47 -2.60
C GLY A 65 -3.34 -9.65 -1.09
N VAL A 66 -2.17 -9.45 -0.48
CA VAL A 66 -1.98 -9.43 0.97
C VAL A 66 -1.30 -8.13 1.31
N PHE A 67 -1.91 -7.34 2.19
CA PHE A 67 -1.50 -5.98 2.50
C PHE A 67 -1.21 -5.84 3.98
N THR A 68 0.04 -5.64 4.34
CA THR A 68 0.39 -5.37 5.74
C THR A 68 0.39 -3.87 5.99
N ARG A 69 -0.27 -3.45 7.06
CA ARG A 69 -0.31 -2.06 7.55
C ARG A 69 0.03 -2.00 9.02
N THR A 70 0.48 -0.84 9.48
CA THR A 70 0.68 -0.57 10.90
C THR A 70 -0.22 0.60 11.30
N VAL A 71 -1.22 0.33 12.12
CA VAL A 71 -2.15 1.38 12.57
C VAL A 71 -1.61 1.97 13.86
N THR A 72 -1.57 3.30 13.95
CA THR A 72 -1.22 4.03 15.17
C THR A 72 -2.47 4.64 15.79
N ASN A 73 -2.72 4.38 17.07
CA ASN A 73 -3.80 5.05 17.79
C ASN A 73 -3.42 6.52 18.07
N VAL A 74 -4.10 7.45 17.43
CA VAL A 74 -3.94 8.90 17.67
C VAL A 74 -5.07 9.47 18.55
N GLY A 75 -6.03 8.64 18.95
CA GLY A 75 -7.15 8.98 19.81
C GLY A 75 -6.89 8.71 21.29
N SER A 76 -7.95 8.47 22.06
CA SER A 76 -7.85 8.19 23.50
C SER A 76 -7.14 6.87 23.81
N ALA A 77 -6.48 6.81 24.97
CA ALA A 77 -5.95 5.57 25.54
C ALA A 77 -7.07 4.59 25.91
N ASN A 78 -6.76 3.29 25.98
CA ASN A 78 -7.70 2.20 26.25
C ASN A 78 -8.89 2.17 25.27
N SER A 79 -8.57 2.29 23.97
CA SER A 79 -9.57 2.25 22.90
C SER A 79 -9.48 0.95 22.12
N THR A 80 -10.64 0.39 21.77
CA THR A 80 -10.74 -0.80 20.92
C THR A 80 -11.48 -0.44 19.63
N TYR A 81 -10.91 -0.87 18.50
CA TYR A 81 -11.45 -0.63 17.16
C TYR A 81 -11.71 -1.97 16.47
N THR A 82 -12.90 -2.13 15.90
CA THR A 82 -13.27 -3.33 15.13
C THR A 82 -13.40 -2.97 13.65
N ALA A 83 -12.77 -3.76 12.79
CA ALA A 83 -12.81 -3.59 11.35
C ALA A 83 -14.19 -4.00 10.81
N TYR A 84 -14.76 -3.13 9.99
CA TYR A 84 -15.99 -3.40 9.24
C TYR A 84 -15.67 -3.35 7.75
N ILE A 85 -16.05 -4.40 7.03
CA ILE A 85 -15.69 -4.58 5.62
C ILE A 85 -16.98 -4.65 4.82
N THR A 86 -17.04 -3.90 3.72
CA THR A 86 -18.11 -3.99 2.71
C THR A 86 -17.48 -4.37 1.38
N THR A 87 -17.82 -5.53 0.83
CA THR A 87 -17.29 -6.00 -0.46
C THR A 87 -18.41 -6.29 -1.46
N PRO A 88 -18.14 -6.14 -2.77
CA PRO A 88 -19.02 -6.67 -3.80
C PRO A 88 -18.98 -8.20 -3.81
N ALA A 89 -20.04 -8.84 -4.32
CA ALA A 89 -20.22 -10.30 -4.29
C ALA A 89 -19.11 -11.12 -4.99
N MET A 90 -18.32 -10.49 -5.85
CA MET A 90 -17.23 -11.11 -6.61
C MET A 90 -15.88 -11.12 -5.88
N CYS A 91 -15.79 -10.52 -4.68
CA CYS A 91 -14.53 -10.42 -3.92
C CYS A 91 -14.74 -10.81 -2.45
N THR A 92 -13.76 -11.55 -1.91
CA THR A 92 -13.65 -11.83 -0.48
C THR A 92 -12.50 -11.00 0.07
N VAL A 93 -12.77 -10.24 1.13
CA VAL A 93 -11.76 -9.47 1.86
C VAL A 93 -11.85 -9.89 3.32
N GLU A 94 -10.69 -10.18 3.90
CA GLU A 94 -10.52 -10.58 5.30
C GLU A 94 -9.45 -9.68 5.92
N VAL A 95 -9.63 -9.34 7.20
CA VAL A 95 -8.69 -8.53 7.98
C VAL A 95 -8.30 -9.28 9.24
N GLU A 96 -7.00 -9.36 9.49
CA GLU A 96 -6.41 -10.05 10.64
C GLU A 96 -5.41 -9.15 11.38
N PRO A 97 -5.60 -8.87 12.69
CA PRO A 97 -6.79 -9.19 13.48
C PRO A 97 -7.96 -8.25 13.12
N SER A 98 -9.19 -8.74 13.22
CA SER A 98 -10.39 -7.93 12.97
C SER A 98 -10.67 -6.90 14.08
N THR A 99 -9.98 -6.99 15.21
CA THR A 99 -10.11 -6.06 16.34
C THR A 99 -8.73 -5.67 16.87
N LEU A 100 -8.50 -4.36 17.00
CA LEU A 100 -7.27 -3.76 17.53
C LEU A 100 -7.58 -3.08 18.86
N SER A 101 -6.80 -3.38 19.89
CA SER A 101 -6.96 -2.77 21.23
C SER A 101 -5.70 -2.02 21.61
N PHE A 102 -5.83 -0.73 21.93
CA PHE A 102 -4.71 0.14 22.26
C PHE A 102 -4.83 0.65 23.69
N SER A 103 -3.87 0.27 24.54
CA SER A 103 -3.81 0.74 25.93
C SER A 103 -3.29 2.17 26.06
N THR A 104 -2.55 2.66 25.06
CA THR A 104 -1.92 3.99 25.08
C THR A 104 -2.16 4.78 23.80
N ILE A 105 -2.02 6.10 23.91
CA ILE A 105 -1.95 6.99 22.75
C ILE A 105 -0.58 6.80 22.09
N GLY A 106 -0.54 6.69 20.77
CA GLY A 106 0.67 6.39 19.99
C GLY A 106 1.04 4.91 19.94
N GLY A 107 0.25 4.02 20.56
CA GLY A 107 0.41 2.57 20.40
C GLY A 107 0.27 2.14 18.94
N ARG A 108 1.06 1.17 18.52
CA ARG A 108 1.11 0.65 17.15
C ARG A 108 0.80 -0.83 17.13
N GLU A 109 -0.07 -1.25 16.24
CA GLU A 109 -0.42 -2.65 16.03
C GLU A 109 -0.41 -2.98 14.53
N PRO A 110 0.11 -4.16 14.13
CA PRO A 110 0.03 -4.60 12.75
C PRO A 110 -1.38 -5.06 12.40
N SER A 111 -1.78 -4.85 11.15
CA SER A 111 -3.00 -5.39 10.54
C SER A 111 -2.68 -5.92 9.15
N LYS A 112 -3.31 -7.03 8.78
CA LYS A 112 -3.11 -7.72 7.50
C LYS A 112 -4.43 -7.96 6.78
#